data_AF-A0A8J6KDZ6-F1
#
_entry.id   AF-A0A8J6KDZ6-F1
#
_cell.length_a   1.000
_cell.length_b   1.000
_cell.length_c   1.000
_cell.angle_alpha   90.00
_cell.angle_beta   90.00
_cell.angle_gamma   90.00
#
_symmetry.space_group_name_H-M   'P 1'
#
loop_
_entity.id
_entity.type
_entity.pdbx_description
1 polymer ?
#
loop_
_entity_poly.entity_id
_entity_poly.type
_entity_poly.pdbx_seq_one_letter_code
_entity_poly.pdbx_strand_id
1 'polypeptide(L)'
;MWGMQKEERLQVFKAAITLDEKLIDVRKKRMKLKETCTEVMAALKAMKEKNNFAQMDNPSFKKINAFIAKEIDVVTVIQNAFQRLVFSSRINWAEDPKLKEIVLKLGQNPACF
;
A
#
# COMPACT_ATOMS: atom_id res chain seq x y z
N MET A 1 -65.56 -21.57 -1.48
CA MET A 1 -64.45 -20.82 -2.14
C MET A 1 -63.79 -19.76 -1.25
N TRP A 2 -64.53 -18.99 -0.43
CA TRP A 2 -63.96 -17.89 0.37
C TRP A 2 -63.04 -18.31 1.56
N GLY A 3 -63.24 -19.49 2.16
CA GLY A 3 -62.40 -19.97 3.27
C GLY A 3 -60.98 -20.37 2.83
N MET A 4 -60.87 -21.02 1.67
CA MET A 4 -59.61 -21.51 1.10
C MET A 4 -58.63 -20.35 0.84
N GLN A 5 -59.14 -19.20 0.39
CA GLN A 5 -58.34 -17.99 0.15
C GLN A 5 -57.88 -17.28 1.44
N LYS A 6 -58.55 -17.54 2.57
CA LYS A 6 -58.17 -17.01 3.89
C LYS A 6 -57.03 -17.82 4.51
N GLU A 7 -57.07 -19.15 4.36
CA GLU A 7 -55.98 -20.04 4.79
C GLU A 7 -54.67 -19.73 4.06
N GLU A 8 -54.72 -19.56 2.73
CA GLU A 8 -53.53 -19.22 1.92
C GLU A 8 -52.90 -17.91 2.36
N ARG A 9 -53.72 -16.87 2.59
CA ARG A 9 -53.25 -15.58 3.10
C ARG A 9 -52.59 -15.70 4.47
N LEU A 10 -53.14 -16.53 5.36
CA LEU A 10 -52.58 -16.75 6.69
C LEU A 10 -51.23 -17.49 6.62
N GLN A 11 -51.08 -18.43 5.69
CA GLN A 11 -49.81 -19.12 5.46
C GLN A 11 -48.75 -18.18 4.89
N VAL A 12 -49.10 -17.36 3.90
CA VAL A 12 -48.20 -16.34 3.32
C VAL A 12 -47.76 -15.34 4.40
N PHE A 13 -48.67 -14.91 5.26
CA PHE A 13 -48.35 -14.00 6.36
C PHE A 13 -47.38 -14.61 7.38
N LYS A 14 -47.59 -15.88 7.77
CA LYS A 14 -46.67 -16.62 8.65
C LYS A 14 -45.29 -16.83 8.00
N ALA A 15 -45.25 -17.13 6.71
CA ALA A 15 -44.00 -17.24 5.95
C ALA A 15 -43.26 -15.90 5.87
N ALA A 16 -43.98 -14.79 5.71
CA ALA A 16 -43.39 -13.45 5.71
C ALA A 16 -42.76 -13.09 7.06
N ILE A 17 -43.44 -13.37 8.18
CA ILE A 17 -42.91 -13.12 9.53
C ILE A 17 -41.64 -13.95 9.79
N THR A 18 -41.68 -15.25 9.51
CA THR A 18 -40.52 -16.13 9.72
C THR A 18 -39.33 -15.76 8.82
N LEU A 19 -39.58 -15.23 7.62
CA LEU A 19 -38.52 -14.71 6.76
C LEU A 19 -37.90 -13.43 7.33
N ASP A 20 -38.72 -12.52 7.87
CA ASP A 20 -38.26 -11.27 8.47
C ASP A 20 -37.44 -11.52 9.74
N GLU A 21 -37.85 -12.49 10.57
CA GLU A 21 -37.07 -12.93 11.74
C GLU A 21 -35.67 -13.46 11.35
N LYS A 22 -35.60 -14.31 10.31
CA LYS A 22 -34.33 -14.80 9.78
C LYS A 22 -33.45 -13.67 9.24
N LEU A 23 -34.08 -12.69 8.58
CA LEU A 23 -33.40 -11.53 8.04
C LEU A 23 -32.82 -10.64 9.15
N ILE A 24 -33.55 -10.46 10.25
CA ILE A 24 -33.06 -9.78 11.46
C ILE A 24 -31.83 -10.50 12.03
N ASP A 25 -31.87 -11.83 12.11
CA ASP A 25 -30.74 -12.62 12.61
C ASP A 25 -29.49 -12.53 11.72
N VAL A 26 -29.68 -12.56 10.40
CA VAL A 26 -28.58 -12.34 9.44
C VAL A 26 -27.99 -10.93 9.61
N ARG A 27 -28.84 -9.91 9.79
CA ARG A 27 -28.39 -8.53 10.03
C ARG A 27 -27.58 -8.41 11.34
N LYS A 28 -28.03 -9.06 12.42
CA LYS A 28 -27.27 -9.11 13.70
C LYS A 28 -25.91 -9.79 13.53
N LYS A 29 -25.86 -10.93 12.84
CA LYS A 29 -24.59 -11.63 12.54
C LYS A 29 -23.65 -10.76 11.71
N ARG A 30 -24.17 -10.09 10.68
CA ARG A 30 -23.41 -9.15 9.84
C ARG A 30 -22.85 -7.99 10.66
N MET A 31 -23.63 -7.43 11.58
CA MET A 31 -23.20 -6.33 12.44
C MET A 31 -22.01 -6.75 13.33
N LYS A 32 -22.14 -7.89 14.02
CA LYS A 32 -21.06 -8.45 14.84
C LYS A 32 -19.78 -8.69 14.05
N LEU A 33 -19.89 -9.25 12.83
CA LEU A 33 -18.73 -9.46 11.96
C LEU A 33 -18.06 -8.13 11.54
N LYS A 34 -18.86 -7.08 11.34
CA LYS A 34 -18.33 -5.76 11.00
C LYS A 34 -17.55 -5.18 12.18
N GLU A 35 -18.09 -5.29 13.40
CA GLU A 35 -17.43 -4.84 14.63
C GLU A 35 -16.08 -5.56 14.82
N THR A 36 -16.06 -6.89 14.74
CA THR A 36 -14.81 -7.65 14.88
C THR A 36 -13.79 -7.32 13.79
N CYS A 37 -14.24 -7.14 12.55
CA CYS A 37 -13.36 -6.71 11.46
C CYS A 37 -12.75 -5.33 11.75
N THR A 38 -13.54 -4.38 12.25
CA THR A 38 -13.03 -3.05 12.60
C THR A 38 -12.02 -3.10 13.74
N GLU A 39 -12.24 -3.93 14.76
CA GLU A 39 -11.30 -4.13 15.87
C GLU A 39 -9.97 -4.72 15.38
N VAL A 40 -10.02 -5.75 14.53
CA VAL A 40 -8.83 -6.37 13.95
C VAL A 40 -8.05 -5.37 13.09
N MET A 41 -8.75 -4.58 12.26
CA MET A 41 -8.12 -3.54 11.45
C MET A 41 -7.46 -2.45 12.31
N ALA A 42 -8.12 -2.04 13.40
CA ALA A 42 -7.55 -1.09 14.35
C ALA A 42 -6.30 -1.65 15.04
N ALA A 43 -6.32 -2.91 15.47
CA ALA A 43 -5.18 -3.59 16.08
C ALA A 43 -3.99 -3.72 15.10
N LEU A 44 -4.26 -4.09 13.85
CA LEU A 44 -3.23 -4.15 12.80
C LEU A 44 -2.60 -2.79 12.53
N LYS A 45 -3.40 -1.73 12.47
CA LYS A 45 -2.91 -0.36 12.30
C LYS A 45 -2.01 0.05 13.47
N ALA A 46 -2.45 -0.19 14.71
CA ALA A 46 -1.67 0.11 15.90
C ALA A 46 -0.34 -0.68 15.96
N MET A 47 -0.34 -1.95 15.53
CA MET A 47 0.87 -2.77 15.46
C MET A 47 1.85 -2.24 14.40
N LYS A 48 1.34 -1.83 13.22
CA LYS A 48 2.14 -1.23 12.17
C LYS A 48 2.78 0.09 12.61
N GLU A 49 2.01 0.95 13.28
CA GLU A 49 2.53 2.20 13.84
C GLU A 49 3.61 1.94 14.89
N LYS A 50 3.37 1.01 15.84
CA LYS A 50 4.39 0.59 16.82
C LYS A 50 5.67 0.07 16.16
N ASN A 51 5.56 -0.73 15.11
CA ASN A 51 6.73 -1.23 14.38
C ASN A 51 7.49 -0.12 13.65
N ASN A 52 6.78 0.82 13.03
CA ASN A 52 7.40 1.98 12.39
C ASN A 52 8.13 2.87 13.41
N PHE A 53 7.51 3.13 14.58
CA PHE A 53 8.16 3.85 15.68
C PHE A 53 9.36 3.07 16.23
N ALA A 54 9.23 1.77 16.46
CA ALA A 54 10.34 0.92 16.92
C ALA A 54 11.50 0.86 15.92
N GLN A 55 11.23 0.90 14.61
CA GLN A 55 12.29 1.02 13.58
C GLN A 55 12.91 2.42 13.54
N MET A 56 12.11 3.48 13.70
CA MET A 56 12.63 4.85 13.79
C MET A 56 13.48 5.09 15.05
N ASP A 57 13.14 4.48 16.17
CA ASP A 57 13.85 4.65 17.44
C ASP A 57 14.99 3.66 17.65
N ASN A 58 15.19 2.70 16.74
CA ASN A 58 16.38 1.87 16.76
C ASN A 58 17.60 2.70 16.31
N PRO A 59 18.57 2.98 17.21
CA PRO A 59 19.73 3.81 16.87
C PRO A 59 20.59 3.18 15.77
N SER A 60 20.59 1.86 15.64
CA SER A 60 21.29 1.16 14.55
C SER A 60 20.65 1.44 13.20
N PHE A 61 19.31 1.49 13.13
CA PHE A 61 18.59 1.79 11.89
C PHE A 61 18.79 3.25 11.47
N LYS A 62 18.75 4.19 12.42
CA LYS A 62 19.11 5.60 12.18
C LYS A 62 20.53 5.76 11.64
N LYS A 63 21.51 5.04 12.21
CA LYS A 63 22.91 5.04 11.73
C LYS A 63 23.03 4.48 10.31
N ILE A 64 22.37 3.36 10.01
CA ILE A 64 22.36 2.75 8.68
C ILE A 64 21.75 3.70 7.65
N ASN A 65 20.60 4.31 7.94
CA ASN A 65 19.97 5.27 7.03
C ASN A 65 20.84 6.51 6.79
N ALA A 66 21.49 7.03 7.84
CA ALA A 66 22.42 8.15 7.70
C ALA A 66 23.64 7.78 6.83
N PHE A 67 24.17 6.57 6.99
CA PHE A 67 25.25 6.05 6.16
C PHE A 67 24.81 5.91 4.70
N ILE A 68 23.65 5.30 4.44
CA ILE A 68 23.10 5.16 3.08
C ILE A 68 22.88 6.53 2.44
N ALA A 69 22.29 7.49 3.17
CA ALA A 69 22.07 8.85 2.66
C ALA A 69 23.40 9.54 2.27
N LYS A 70 24.45 9.34 3.07
CA LYS A 70 25.78 9.86 2.78
C LYS A 70 26.39 9.20 1.54
N GLU A 71 26.27 7.88 1.39
CA GLU A 71 26.75 7.16 0.20
C GLU A 71 26.02 7.62 -1.08
N ILE A 72 24.69 7.83 -1.00
CA ILE A 72 23.89 8.38 -2.11
C ILE A 72 24.40 9.77 -2.51
N ASP A 73 24.68 10.64 -1.54
CA ASP A 73 25.20 11.99 -1.79
C ASP A 73 26.57 11.94 -2.51
N VAL A 74 27.48 11.10 -2.02
CA VAL A 74 28.80 10.90 -2.63
C VAL A 74 28.68 10.40 -4.07
N VAL A 75 27.85 9.38 -4.31
CA VAL A 75 27.62 8.85 -5.67
C VAL A 75 27.02 9.91 -6.59
N THR A 76 26.07 10.71 -6.09
CA THR A 76 25.44 11.79 -6.85
C THR A 76 26.45 12.85 -7.29
N VAL A 77 27.35 13.26 -6.38
CA VAL A 77 28.43 14.21 -6.70
C VAL A 77 29.35 13.65 -7.79
N ILE A 78 29.75 12.38 -7.67
CA ILE A 78 30.61 11.70 -8.64
C ILE A 78 29.92 11.60 -10.01
N GLN A 79 28.65 11.17 -10.05
CA GLN A 79 27.86 11.10 -11.30
C GLN A 79 27.78 12.46 -11.98
N ASN A 80 27.44 13.52 -11.24
CA ASN A 80 27.35 14.88 -11.75
C ASN A 80 28.70 15.39 -12.29
N ALA A 81 29.81 15.07 -11.61
CA ALA A 81 31.13 15.44 -12.07
C ALA A 81 31.47 14.76 -13.41
N PHE A 82 31.23 13.45 -13.54
CA PHE A 82 31.46 12.73 -14.80
C PHE A 82 30.57 13.23 -15.93
N GLN A 83 29.29 13.48 -15.68
CA GLN A 83 28.38 14.04 -16.68
C GLN A 83 28.89 15.40 -17.19
N ARG A 84 29.29 16.29 -16.28
CA ARG A 84 29.84 17.60 -16.64
C ARG A 84 31.10 17.48 -17.46
N LEU A 85 31.99 16.52 -17.16
CA LEU A 85 33.20 16.26 -17.93
C LEU A 85 32.89 15.77 -19.35
N VAL A 86 31.94 14.84 -19.50
CA VAL A 86 31.50 14.38 -20.82
C VAL A 86 30.91 15.56 -21.60
N PHE A 87 30.02 16.35 -21.01
CA PHE A 87 29.41 17.48 -21.71
C PHE A 87 30.40 18.60 -22.04
N SER A 88 31.39 18.86 -21.18
CA SER A 88 32.41 19.87 -21.42
C SER A 88 33.47 19.45 -22.44
N SER A 89 33.68 18.14 -22.63
CA SER A 89 34.63 17.58 -23.60
C SER A 89 34.26 17.87 -25.06
N ARG A 90 33.02 18.30 -25.32
CA ARG A 90 32.46 18.51 -26.67
C ARG A 90 32.53 17.28 -27.59
N ILE A 91 32.77 16.09 -27.02
CA ILE A 91 32.74 14.82 -27.74
C ILE A 91 31.27 14.50 -28.07
N ASN A 92 31.02 13.99 -29.28
CA ASN A 92 29.70 13.53 -29.68
C ASN A 92 29.38 12.18 -29.01
N TRP A 93 29.01 12.25 -27.73
CA TRP A 93 28.70 11.09 -26.91
C TRP A 93 27.46 10.30 -27.36
N ALA A 94 26.61 10.90 -28.20
CA ALA A 94 25.42 10.25 -28.72
C ALA A 94 25.70 9.32 -29.91
N GLU A 95 26.80 9.55 -30.63
CA GLU A 95 27.24 8.73 -31.77
C GLU A 95 27.95 7.44 -31.32
N ASP A 96 28.72 7.49 -30.22
CA ASP A 96 29.35 6.30 -29.65
C ASP A 96 28.34 5.53 -28.77
N PRO A 97 27.96 4.29 -29.14
CA PRO A 97 26.98 3.50 -28.38
C PRO A 97 27.42 3.22 -26.94
N LYS A 98 28.71 3.03 -26.69
CA LYS A 98 29.25 2.74 -25.35
C LYS A 98 29.20 4.00 -24.49
N LEU A 99 29.57 5.14 -25.06
CA LEU A 99 29.55 6.41 -24.34
C LEU A 99 28.12 6.86 -24.04
N LYS A 100 27.19 6.65 -24.98
CA LYS A 100 25.75 6.89 -24.78
C LYS A 100 25.21 6.08 -23.61
N GLU A 101 25.53 4.79 -23.52
CA GLU A 101 25.09 3.94 -22.42
C GLU A 101 25.62 4.46 -21.07
N ILE A 102 26.90 4.84 -21.01
CA ILE A 102 27.53 5.38 -19.80
C ILE A 102 26.85 6.67 -19.35
N VAL A 103 26.62 7.63 -20.25
CA VAL A 103 25.98 8.91 -19.92
C VAL A 103 24.55 8.72 -19.42
N LEU A 104 23.79 7.80 -20.02
CA LEU A 104 22.43 7.48 -19.57
C LEU A 104 22.42 6.86 -18.17
N LYS A 105 23.33 5.92 -17.88
CA LYS A 105 23.48 5.34 -16.53
C LYS A 105 23.87 6.38 -15.49
N LEU A 106 24.77 7.30 -15.85
CA LEU A 106 25.17 8.40 -14.96
C LEU A 106 24.00 9.35 -14.64
N GLY A 107 22.98 9.43 -15.50
CA GLY A 107 21.78 10.25 -15.27
C GLY A 107 20.69 9.61 -14.45
N GLN A 108 20.83 8.34 -14.07
CA GLN A 108 19.85 7.66 -13.22
C GLN A 108 20.02 8.09 -11.77
N ASN A 109 18.91 8.43 -11.11
CA ASN A 109 18.91 8.85 -9.71
C ASN A 109 19.34 7.69 -8.80
N PRO A 110 20.44 7.81 -8.04
CA PRO A 110 20.92 6.76 -7.15
C PRO A 110 20.02 6.53 -5.92
N ALA A 111 19.08 7.43 -5.64
CA ALA A 111 18.06 7.23 -4.60
C ALA A 111 16.82 6.46 -5.08
N CYS A 112 16.73 6.12 -6.37
CA CYS A 112 15.62 5.39 -6.97
C CYS A 112 16.07 3.95 -7.29
N PHE A 113 16.22 3.15 -6.23
CA PHE A 113 16.29 1.69 -6.28
C PHE A 113 15.01 1.10 -5.68
#